data_AF-A0A7S1QMC0-F1
#
_entry.id   AF-A0A7S1QMC0-F1
#
_cell.length_a   1.000
_cell.length_b   1.000
_cell.length_c   1.000
_cell.angle_alpha   90.00
_cell.angle_beta   90.00
_cell.angle_gamma   90.00
#
_symmetry.space_group_name_H-M   'P 1'
#
loop_
_entity.id
_entity.type
_entity.pdbx_description
1 polymer ?
#
loop_
_entity_poly.entity_id
_entity_poly.type
_entity_poly.pdbx_seq_one_letter_code
_entity_poly.pdbx_strand_id
1 'polypeptide(L)'
;RDGYNCTCRNEWFGPKCSQCPPLVNASKDCGACIDGYGGYPNCTRICTKEADCSDHATTVTGLEGNCDCTCRKQWSNDTCDVCPPKYNASQDCGACIDTRETFPQCYLKCTIPANCSSHATAVTGNDGPLGCTCTCRNQWHGDSCETCDVNFNSTEDCGKCADGYDDYPRCARICTNQTDCSGHASNVSGLFPNCQCTCRNAW
;
A
#
# COMPACT_ATOMS: atom_id res chain seq x y z
N ARG A 1 17.86 78.33 22.11
CA ARG A 1 18.27 77.00 22.64
C ARG A 1 17.94 76.03 21.55
N ASP A 2 18.90 75.83 20.67
CA ASP A 2 18.73 75.08 19.44
C ASP A 2 18.62 73.60 19.79
N GLY A 3 17.46 73.01 19.45
CA GLY A 3 17.20 71.60 19.62
C GLY A 3 18.05 70.82 18.64
N TYR A 4 19.13 70.22 19.15
CA TYR A 4 19.90 69.24 18.39
C TYR A 4 18.99 68.03 18.15
N ASN A 5 18.43 67.91 16.94
CA ASN A 5 17.71 66.73 16.52
C ASN A 5 18.76 65.67 16.16
N CYS A 6 18.95 64.69 17.03
CA CYS A 6 19.87 63.58 16.79
C CYS A 6 19.30 62.70 15.66
N THR A 7 20.08 62.49 14.60
CA THR A 7 19.77 61.42 13.63
C THR A 7 20.38 60.14 14.14
N CYS A 8 19.55 59.17 14.48
CA CYS A 8 19.97 57.91 15.05
C CYS A 8 20.45 56.94 13.96
N ARG A 9 21.47 56.13 14.29
CA ARG A 9 21.98 55.07 13.41
C ARG A 9 21.13 53.81 13.57
N ASN A 10 20.98 53.01 12.50
CA ASN A 10 20.20 51.76 12.51
C ASN A 10 18.81 52.00 13.11
N GLU A 11 18.30 51.06 13.92
CA GLU A 11 16.99 51.19 14.57
C GLU A 11 17.05 51.91 15.93
N TRP A 12 18.15 52.56 16.29
CA TRP A 12 18.17 53.37 17.51
C TRP A 12 17.11 54.48 17.43
N PHE A 13 16.39 54.70 18.51
CA PHE A 13 15.37 55.75 18.57
C PHE A 13 15.39 56.52 19.90
N GLY A 14 14.53 57.53 19.96
CA GLY A 14 14.40 58.45 21.09
C GLY A 14 15.32 59.67 20.98
N PRO A 15 15.12 60.68 21.85
CA PRO A 15 15.76 61.99 21.74
C PRO A 15 17.29 61.97 21.87
N LYS A 16 17.86 60.85 22.34
CA LYS A 16 19.31 60.66 22.51
C LYS A 16 19.83 59.39 21.82
N CYS A 17 19.03 58.75 20.96
CA CYS A 17 19.40 57.51 20.27
C CYS A 17 19.88 56.40 21.21
N SER A 18 19.20 56.23 22.35
CA SER A 18 19.60 55.29 23.41
C SER A 18 18.58 54.19 23.65
N GLN A 19 17.54 54.10 22.82
CA GLN A 19 16.51 53.07 22.90
C GLN A 19 16.57 52.19 21.67
N CYS A 20 16.51 50.88 21.88
CA CYS A 20 16.48 49.87 20.83
C CYS A 20 15.10 49.23 20.78
N PRO A 21 14.51 49.00 19.59
CA PRO A 21 13.20 48.36 19.52
C PRO A 21 13.25 46.94 20.08
N PRO A 22 12.12 46.42 20.58
CA PRO A 22 12.00 45.01 20.92
C PRO A 22 12.42 44.13 19.73
N LEU A 23 13.03 42.98 20.03
CA LEU A 23 13.50 41.99 19.03
C LEU A 23 14.71 42.43 18.18
N VAL A 24 15.18 43.66 18.34
CA VAL A 24 16.42 44.15 17.73
C VAL A 24 17.54 44.14 18.78
N ASN A 25 18.72 43.69 18.38
CA ASN A 25 19.83 43.42 19.27
C ASN A 25 20.63 44.70 19.59
N ALA A 26 20.39 45.25 20.78
CA ALA A 26 21.11 46.43 21.28
C ALA A 26 22.63 46.23 21.36
N SER A 27 23.09 45.01 21.65
CA SER A 27 24.52 44.65 21.68
C SER A 27 25.16 44.62 20.29
N LYS A 28 24.36 44.66 19.22
CA LYS A 28 24.78 44.76 17.81
C LYS A 28 24.38 46.11 17.20
N ASP A 29 24.44 47.17 17.99
CA ASP A 29 24.16 48.56 17.56
C ASP A 29 22.74 48.74 16.98
N CYS A 30 21.77 47.94 17.45
CA CYS A 30 20.41 47.86 16.87
C CYS A 30 20.38 47.61 15.35
N GLY A 31 21.43 46.98 14.81
CA GLY A 31 21.60 46.68 13.39
C GLY A 31 21.34 45.23 13.00
N ALA A 32 20.82 44.42 13.94
CA ALA A 32 20.50 43.02 13.72
C ALA A 32 19.37 42.58 14.66
N CYS A 33 18.65 41.52 14.30
CA CYS A 33 17.67 40.91 15.19
C CYS A 33 18.34 40.16 16.36
N ILE A 34 17.59 39.93 17.43
CA ILE A 34 18.00 39.02 18.51
C ILE A 34 17.95 37.56 18.03
N ASP A 35 18.57 36.65 18.80
CA ASP A 35 18.58 35.23 18.47
C ASP A 35 17.16 34.66 18.34
N GLY A 36 16.94 33.84 17.31
CA GLY A 36 15.62 33.28 16.97
C GLY A 36 14.73 34.19 16.12
N TYR A 37 15.20 35.38 15.74
CA TYR A 37 14.49 36.31 14.87
C TYR A 37 15.34 36.69 13.65
N GLY A 38 14.69 36.92 12.51
CA GLY A 38 15.32 37.25 11.23
C GLY A 38 14.50 38.25 10.42
N GLY A 39 14.96 38.63 9.23
CA GLY A 39 14.25 39.61 8.39
C GLY A 39 14.34 41.05 8.92
N TYR A 40 15.53 41.47 9.35
CA TYR A 40 15.81 42.85 9.75
C TYR A 40 15.34 43.86 8.68
N PRO A 41 14.73 45.00 9.06
CA PRO A 41 14.60 45.54 10.42
C PRO A 41 13.38 45.05 11.22
N ASN A 42 12.43 44.39 10.57
CA ASN A 42 11.16 44.03 11.21
C ASN A 42 11.28 42.89 12.23
N CYS A 43 12.32 42.06 12.12
CA CYS A 43 12.64 40.98 13.06
C CYS A 43 11.45 40.08 13.39
N THR A 44 11.11 39.20 12.44
CA THR A 44 10.10 38.16 12.58
C THR A 44 10.72 36.87 13.10
N ARG A 45 9.97 36.08 13.87
CA ARG A 45 10.46 34.81 14.43
C ARG A 45 10.89 33.86 13.31
N ILE A 46 12.04 33.20 13.48
CA ILE A 46 12.51 32.13 12.60
C ILE A 46 11.71 30.87 12.88
N CYS A 47 11.27 30.19 11.83
CA CYS A 47 10.49 28.96 11.96
C CYS A 47 11.31 27.83 12.60
N THR A 48 10.65 26.97 13.39
CA THR A 48 11.28 25.78 14.01
C THR A 48 10.47 24.51 13.74
N LYS A 49 11.12 23.35 13.93
CA LYS A 49 10.48 22.04 13.71
C LYS A 49 9.27 21.85 14.61
N GLU A 50 9.44 22.17 15.89
CA GLU A 50 8.50 21.89 16.95
C GLU A 50 7.28 22.81 16.87
N ALA A 51 7.49 24.08 16.50
CA ALA A 51 6.43 25.09 16.47
C ALA A 51 5.67 25.11 15.13
N ASP A 52 6.37 24.93 14.01
CA ASP A 52 5.82 25.23 12.68
C ASP A 52 5.64 23.99 11.80
N CYS A 53 6.33 22.89 12.11
CA CYS A 53 6.36 21.70 11.26
C CYS A 53 6.04 20.40 12.01
N SER A 54 5.26 20.49 13.10
CA SER A 54 4.74 19.36 13.87
C SER A 54 5.79 18.37 14.38
N ASP A 55 7.04 18.83 14.53
CA ASP A 55 8.22 18.00 14.79
C ASP A 55 8.40 16.82 13.79
N HIS A 56 7.85 16.96 12.59
CA HIS A 56 7.87 15.97 11.52
C HIS A 56 8.71 16.43 10.32
N ALA A 57 9.38 17.57 10.42
CA ALA A 57 10.31 18.05 9.40
C ALA A 57 11.77 17.60 9.62
N THR A 58 12.48 17.30 8.52
CA THR A 58 13.93 17.12 8.51
C THR A 58 14.67 18.46 8.50
N THR A 59 14.14 19.43 7.77
CA THR A 59 14.66 20.81 7.66
C THR A 59 13.53 21.81 7.68
N VAL A 60 13.78 22.98 8.29
CA VAL A 60 12.82 24.09 8.40
C VAL A 60 13.54 25.37 8.03
N THR A 61 12.92 26.17 7.17
CA THR A 61 13.42 27.50 6.82
C THR A 61 12.28 28.51 6.80
N GLY A 62 12.61 29.79 6.62
CA GLY A 62 11.62 30.87 6.57
C GLY A 62 11.39 31.57 7.90
N LEU A 63 10.45 32.51 7.86
CA LEU A 63 10.01 33.31 8.98
C LEU A 63 8.52 33.04 9.22
N GLU A 64 8.06 33.26 10.45
CA GLU A 64 6.67 33.07 10.84
C GLU A 64 5.69 33.69 9.83
N GLY A 65 4.71 32.88 9.39
CA GLY A 65 3.77 33.22 8.31
C GLY A 65 4.21 32.78 6.90
N ASN A 66 5.47 32.35 6.73
CA ASN A 66 6.00 31.81 5.47
C ASN A 66 7.11 30.77 5.76
N CYS A 67 6.78 29.77 6.58
CA CYS A 67 7.67 28.66 6.90
C CYS A 67 7.70 27.66 5.74
N ASP A 68 8.89 27.10 5.48
CA ASP A 68 9.08 26.01 4.53
C ASP A 68 9.59 24.78 5.28
N CYS A 69 8.74 23.76 5.35
CA CYS A 69 8.97 22.51 6.07
C CYS A 69 9.27 21.39 5.07
N THR A 70 10.47 20.81 5.14
CA THR A 70 10.75 19.56 4.41
C THR A 70 10.38 18.37 5.28
N CYS A 71 9.28 17.69 4.96
CA CYS A 71 8.76 16.61 5.79
C CYS A 71 9.62 15.35 5.75
N ARG A 72 9.70 14.65 6.89
CA ARG A 72 10.37 13.35 6.99
C ARG A 72 9.42 12.23 6.59
N LYS A 73 9.99 11.16 6.00
CA LYS A 73 9.24 9.96 5.61
C LYS A 73 8.06 10.30 4.70
N GLN A 74 6.84 9.97 5.14
CA GLN A 74 5.61 10.16 4.37
C GLN A 74 4.70 11.21 4.99
N TRP A 75 5.17 11.94 6.01
CA TRP A 75 4.50 13.16 6.44
C TRP A 75 4.43 14.13 5.26
N SER A 76 3.34 14.85 5.17
CA SER A 76 2.98 15.67 4.02
C SER A 76 2.25 16.92 4.48
N ASN A 77 2.04 17.84 3.53
CA ASN A 77 1.57 19.23 3.69
C ASN A 77 2.63 20.21 4.20
N ASP A 78 2.25 21.49 4.23
CA ASP A 78 3.15 22.60 4.55
C ASP A 78 3.64 22.59 6.01
N THR A 79 2.96 21.89 6.91
CA THR A 79 3.26 21.80 8.36
C THR A 79 3.68 20.40 8.80
N CYS A 80 3.86 19.47 7.85
CA CYS A 80 4.17 18.06 8.06
C CYS A 80 3.24 17.33 9.03
N ASP A 81 1.98 17.73 9.15
CA ASP A 81 1.03 17.16 10.12
C ASP A 81 0.11 16.07 9.55
N VAL A 82 0.15 15.84 8.23
CA VAL A 82 -0.68 14.83 7.57
C VAL A 82 0.12 13.57 7.31
N CYS A 83 -0.31 12.48 7.96
CA CYS A 83 0.06 11.12 7.60
C CYS A 83 -0.93 10.56 6.57
N PRO A 84 -0.52 10.25 5.32
CA PRO A 84 -1.43 9.70 4.34
C PRO A 84 -2.01 8.34 4.79
N PRO A 85 -3.29 8.02 4.46
CA PRO A 85 -4.00 6.87 5.04
C PRO A 85 -3.38 5.49 4.83
N LYS A 86 -2.48 5.33 3.84
CA LYS A 86 -1.79 4.07 3.56
C LYS A 86 -0.58 3.82 4.48
N TYR A 87 -0.18 4.81 5.28
CA TYR A 87 0.94 4.74 6.21
C TYR A 87 0.47 4.75 7.66
N ASN A 88 1.26 4.13 8.53
CA ASN A 88 0.97 4.02 9.95
C ASN A 88 1.51 5.24 10.71
N ALA A 89 0.61 6.13 11.17
CA ALA A 89 0.95 7.33 11.93
C ALA A 89 1.66 7.00 13.26
N SER A 90 1.30 5.89 13.92
CA SER A 90 1.97 5.42 15.15
C SER A 90 3.42 4.98 14.90
N GLN A 91 3.82 4.78 13.64
CA GLN A 91 5.19 4.49 13.23
C GLN A 91 5.81 5.66 12.45
N ASP A 92 5.37 6.89 12.77
CA ASP A 92 5.89 8.14 12.20
C ASP A 92 5.80 8.13 10.66
N CYS A 93 4.70 7.56 10.13
CA CYS A 93 4.45 7.33 8.71
C CYS A 93 5.58 6.58 7.98
N GLY A 94 6.39 5.82 8.72
CA GLY A 94 7.55 5.08 8.23
C GLY A 94 7.27 3.63 7.87
N ALA A 95 6.01 3.22 7.91
CA ALA A 95 5.55 1.87 7.60
C ALA A 95 4.16 1.91 6.99
N CYS A 96 3.80 0.84 6.29
CA CYS A 96 2.44 0.65 5.80
C CYS A 96 1.49 0.30 6.96
N ILE A 97 0.20 0.59 6.79
CA ILE A 97 -0.84 0.02 7.67
C ILE A 97 -0.96 -1.49 7.46
N ASP A 98 -1.57 -2.21 8.40
CA ASP A 98 -1.60 -3.68 8.45
C ASP A 98 -2.18 -4.35 7.18
N THR A 99 -3.13 -3.71 6.51
CA THR A 99 -3.74 -4.20 5.27
C THR A 99 -2.87 -3.98 4.03
N ARG A 100 -1.71 -3.37 4.18
CA ARG A 100 -0.81 -2.99 3.08
C ARG A 100 0.61 -3.50 3.30
N GLU A 101 1.37 -3.64 2.22
CA GLU A 101 2.77 -4.10 2.25
C GLU A 101 3.62 -3.44 1.16
N THR A 102 4.93 -3.71 1.17
CA THR A 102 5.91 -3.14 0.23
C THR A 102 6.07 -1.62 0.40
N PHE A 103 6.66 -1.20 1.53
CA PHE A 103 7.06 0.20 1.74
C PHE A 103 8.13 0.62 0.70
N PRO A 104 8.10 1.86 0.15
CA PRO A 104 7.20 2.97 0.49
C PRO A 104 5.86 2.99 -0.26
N GLN A 105 5.57 1.99 -1.09
CA GLN A 105 4.45 2.07 -2.02
C GLN A 105 3.14 1.73 -1.30
N CYS A 106 3.20 0.78 -0.37
CA CYS A 106 2.09 0.33 0.45
C CYS A 106 0.92 -0.17 -0.40
N TYR A 107 1.20 -1.17 -1.23
CA TYR A 107 0.20 -1.91 -2.01
C TYR A 107 -0.75 -2.65 -1.08
N LEU A 108 -2.02 -2.77 -1.47
CA LEU A 108 -3.04 -3.48 -0.70
C LEU A 108 -2.75 -4.98 -0.77
N LYS A 109 -2.67 -5.64 0.39
CA LYS A 109 -2.51 -7.09 0.47
C LYS A 109 -3.71 -7.79 -0.18
N CYS A 110 -3.43 -8.83 -0.93
CA CYS A 110 -4.50 -9.67 -1.45
C CYS A 110 -5.17 -10.46 -0.31
N THR A 111 -6.47 -10.66 -0.42
CA THR A 111 -7.25 -11.48 0.53
C THR A 111 -8.14 -12.45 -0.24
N ILE A 112 -8.41 -13.63 0.34
CA ILE A 112 -9.28 -14.62 -0.31
C ILE A 112 -10.63 -13.98 -0.69
N PRO A 113 -11.35 -13.26 0.20
CA PRO A 113 -12.66 -12.70 -0.15
C PRO A 113 -12.63 -11.63 -1.26
N ALA A 114 -11.51 -10.91 -1.43
CA ALA A 114 -11.42 -9.82 -2.39
C ALA A 114 -10.84 -10.24 -3.75
N ASN A 115 -9.99 -11.27 -3.77
CA ASN A 115 -9.17 -11.60 -4.94
C ASN A 115 -9.32 -13.04 -5.42
N CYS A 116 -9.90 -13.91 -4.60
CA CYS A 116 -10.11 -15.32 -4.93
C CYS A 116 -11.59 -15.69 -4.76
N SER A 117 -11.96 -16.85 -5.25
CA SER A 117 -13.22 -17.49 -4.90
C SER A 117 -13.15 -18.12 -3.51
N SER A 118 -14.30 -18.55 -2.97
CA SER A 118 -14.37 -19.35 -1.74
C SER A 118 -13.73 -20.74 -1.85
N HIS A 119 -13.20 -21.09 -3.03
CA HIS A 119 -12.50 -22.34 -3.28
C HIS A 119 -10.97 -22.22 -3.14
N ALA A 120 -10.45 -21.03 -2.84
CA ALA A 120 -9.04 -20.85 -2.48
C ALA A 120 -8.77 -21.20 -1.01
N THR A 121 -7.60 -21.79 -0.75
CA THR A 121 -7.09 -22.12 0.59
C THR A 121 -6.10 -21.09 1.12
N ALA A 122 -5.43 -20.38 0.22
CA ALA A 122 -4.49 -19.32 0.53
C ALA A 122 -4.47 -18.31 -0.62
N VAL A 123 -4.00 -17.10 -0.31
CA VAL A 123 -3.67 -16.09 -1.30
C VAL A 123 -2.33 -15.46 -0.91
N THR A 124 -1.51 -15.16 -1.89
CA THR A 124 -0.26 -14.42 -1.70
C THR A 124 -0.20 -13.23 -2.64
N GLY A 125 0.61 -12.23 -2.29
CA GLY A 125 0.83 -11.03 -3.09
C GLY A 125 -0.06 -9.84 -2.73
N ASN A 126 -0.05 -8.84 -3.61
CA ASN A 126 -0.70 -7.54 -3.43
C ASN A 126 -1.14 -6.93 -4.77
N ASP A 127 -1.90 -5.83 -4.72
CA ASP A 127 -2.40 -5.09 -5.89
C ASP A 127 -1.32 -4.31 -6.67
N GLY A 128 -0.04 -4.50 -6.33
CA GLY A 128 1.11 -3.96 -7.05
C GLY A 128 1.56 -4.85 -8.21
N PRO A 129 2.82 -4.70 -8.65
CA PRO A 129 3.38 -5.46 -9.77
C PRO A 129 3.45 -6.98 -9.54
N LEU A 130 3.36 -7.44 -8.30
CA LEU A 130 3.35 -8.86 -7.96
C LEU A 130 2.02 -9.52 -8.31
N GLY A 131 0.91 -8.78 -8.26
CA GLY A 131 -0.44 -9.33 -8.40
C GLY A 131 -0.85 -10.23 -7.23
N CYS A 132 -2.04 -10.82 -7.36
CA CYS A 132 -2.57 -11.80 -6.43
C CYS A 132 -2.43 -13.21 -7.02
N THR A 133 -1.95 -14.16 -6.21
CA THR A 133 -1.88 -15.57 -6.58
C THR A 133 -2.69 -16.39 -5.59
N CYS A 134 -3.74 -17.06 -6.07
CA CYS A 134 -4.62 -17.91 -5.27
C CYS A 134 -4.13 -19.38 -5.30
N THR A 135 -4.11 -20.03 -4.14
CA THR A 135 -3.86 -21.47 -4.03
C THR A 135 -5.20 -22.20 -3.94
N CYS A 136 -5.58 -22.90 -5.01
CA CYS A 136 -6.88 -23.54 -5.12
C CYS A 136 -6.99 -24.85 -4.33
N ARG A 137 -8.19 -25.13 -3.81
CA ARG A 137 -8.54 -26.40 -3.17
C ARG A 137 -8.90 -27.45 -4.23
N ASN A 138 -8.61 -28.72 -3.98
CA ASN A 138 -8.96 -29.84 -4.87
C ASN A 138 -8.56 -29.58 -6.33
N GLN A 139 -9.47 -29.82 -7.28
CA GLN A 139 -9.27 -29.63 -8.73
C GLN A 139 -9.86 -28.31 -9.24
N TRP A 140 -10.12 -27.36 -8.33
CA TRP A 140 -10.39 -25.98 -8.75
C TRP A 140 -9.13 -25.37 -9.36
N HIS A 141 -9.31 -24.58 -10.41
CA HIS A 141 -8.23 -23.85 -11.09
C HIS A 141 -8.72 -22.51 -11.63
N GLY A 142 -7.83 -21.80 -12.35
CA GLY A 142 -8.01 -20.41 -12.74
C GLY A 142 -7.32 -19.45 -11.76
N ASP A 143 -7.16 -18.20 -12.18
CA ASP A 143 -6.43 -17.18 -11.41
C ASP A 143 -7.09 -16.90 -10.05
N SER A 144 -8.42 -17.10 -9.96
CA SER A 144 -9.20 -16.92 -8.74
C SER A 144 -9.82 -18.21 -8.21
N CYS A 145 -9.41 -19.39 -8.70
CA CYS A 145 -9.98 -20.69 -8.32
C CYS A 145 -11.48 -20.83 -8.63
N GLU A 146 -11.92 -20.28 -9.76
CA GLU A 146 -13.32 -20.22 -10.18
C GLU A 146 -13.74 -21.37 -11.10
N THR A 147 -12.78 -22.10 -11.66
CA THR A 147 -13.05 -23.11 -12.70
C THR A 147 -12.93 -24.51 -12.13
N CYS A 148 -13.93 -25.33 -12.43
CA CYS A 148 -13.95 -26.77 -12.17
C CYS A 148 -14.19 -27.47 -13.49
N ASP A 149 -13.27 -28.34 -13.92
CA ASP A 149 -13.44 -29.07 -15.17
C ASP A 149 -14.59 -30.10 -15.07
N VAL A 150 -15.22 -30.37 -16.21
CA VAL A 150 -16.45 -31.18 -16.31
C VAL A 150 -16.31 -32.64 -15.85
N ASN A 151 -15.08 -33.16 -15.78
CA ASN A 151 -14.79 -34.50 -15.27
C ASN A 151 -14.77 -34.54 -13.74
N PHE A 152 -14.83 -33.38 -13.06
CA PHE A 152 -14.95 -33.26 -11.61
C PHE A 152 -16.35 -32.77 -11.22
N ASN A 153 -16.78 -33.14 -10.02
CA ASN A 153 -18.08 -32.74 -9.50
C ASN A 153 -17.98 -31.40 -8.76
N SER A 154 -18.45 -30.32 -9.38
CA SER A 154 -18.44 -28.97 -8.79
C SER A 154 -19.34 -28.82 -7.56
N THR A 155 -20.42 -29.61 -7.45
CA THR A 155 -21.29 -29.61 -6.25
C THR A 155 -20.59 -30.20 -5.04
N GLU A 156 -19.52 -30.94 -5.27
CA GLU A 156 -18.70 -31.63 -4.27
C GLU A 156 -17.28 -31.05 -4.28
N ASP A 157 -17.20 -29.74 -4.52
CA ASP A 157 -16.01 -28.90 -4.42
C ASP A 157 -14.84 -29.39 -5.30
N CYS A 158 -15.16 -30.04 -6.42
CA CYS A 158 -14.20 -30.68 -7.33
C CYS A 158 -13.29 -31.70 -6.63
N GLY A 159 -13.73 -32.21 -5.46
CA GLY A 159 -13.01 -33.19 -4.64
C GLY A 159 -13.27 -34.64 -5.03
N LYS A 160 -14.11 -34.87 -6.04
CA LYS A 160 -14.42 -36.20 -6.59
C LYS A 160 -14.76 -36.12 -8.08
N CYS A 161 -14.73 -37.26 -8.75
CA CYS A 161 -15.11 -37.36 -10.15
C CYS A 161 -16.61 -37.10 -10.36
N ALA A 162 -16.95 -36.51 -11.51
CA ALA A 162 -18.32 -36.39 -11.99
C ALA A 162 -18.85 -37.75 -12.45
N ASP A 163 -20.16 -37.85 -12.62
CA ASP A 163 -20.80 -39.08 -13.10
C ASP A 163 -20.25 -39.47 -14.50
N GLY A 164 -19.91 -40.75 -14.67
CA GLY A 164 -19.28 -41.25 -15.89
C GLY A 164 -17.75 -41.13 -15.91
N TYR A 165 -17.13 -40.67 -14.82
CA TYR A 165 -15.68 -40.60 -14.62
C TYR A 165 -15.27 -41.33 -13.33
N ASP A 166 -14.04 -41.84 -13.29
CA ASP A 166 -13.46 -42.54 -12.13
C ASP A 166 -11.94 -42.34 -12.07
N ASP A 167 -11.27 -42.83 -11.02
CA ASP A 167 -9.83 -42.68 -10.76
C ASP A 167 -9.41 -41.25 -10.38
N TYR A 168 -9.99 -40.72 -9.29
CA TYR A 168 -9.57 -39.43 -8.72
C TYR A 168 -8.09 -39.49 -8.27
N PRO A 169 -7.25 -38.49 -8.56
CA PRO A 169 -7.58 -37.14 -9.05
C PRO A 169 -7.54 -36.94 -10.58
N ARG A 170 -7.35 -38.00 -11.37
CA ARG A 170 -7.32 -37.86 -12.83
C ARG A 170 -8.71 -37.78 -13.44
N CYS A 171 -9.67 -38.49 -12.84
CA CYS A 171 -11.04 -38.59 -13.31
C CYS A 171 -11.11 -38.90 -14.80
N ALA A 172 -10.60 -40.09 -15.16
CA ALA A 172 -10.67 -40.60 -16.52
C ALA A 172 -12.09 -41.10 -16.82
N ARG A 173 -12.55 -40.92 -18.06
CA ARG A 173 -13.91 -41.32 -18.45
C ARG A 173 -14.06 -42.84 -18.38
N ILE A 174 -15.14 -43.30 -17.78
CA ILE A 174 -15.54 -44.71 -17.75
C ILE A 174 -15.90 -45.14 -19.18
N CYS A 175 -15.38 -46.28 -19.61
CA CYS A 175 -15.66 -46.81 -20.93
C CYS A 175 -17.13 -47.26 -21.05
N THR A 176 -17.75 -46.95 -22.18
CA THR A 176 -19.14 -47.33 -22.46
C THR A 176 -19.22 -48.14 -23.74
N ASN A 177 -20.17 -49.07 -23.83
CA ASN A 177 -20.33 -49.89 -25.02
C ASN A 177 -20.58 -49.06 -26.28
N GLN A 178 -21.46 -48.06 -26.16
CA GLN A 178 -21.85 -47.22 -27.28
C GLN A 178 -20.68 -46.44 -27.88
N THR A 179 -19.78 -45.93 -27.03
CA THR A 179 -18.71 -45.02 -27.47
C THR A 179 -17.40 -45.76 -27.75
N ASP A 180 -17.06 -46.75 -26.92
CA ASP A 180 -15.72 -47.34 -26.88
C ASP A 180 -15.65 -48.76 -27.46
N CYS A 181 -16.80 -49.43 -27.57
CA CYS A 181 -16.88 -50.82 -28.05
C CYS A 181 -17.84 -51.00 -29.23
N SER A 182 -18.07 -49.93 -30.00
CA SER A 182 -18.92 -49.90 -31.20
C SER A 182 -20.38 -50.37 -30.99
N GLY A 183 -20.85 -50.42 -29.73
CA GLY A 183 -22.19 -50.92 -29.39
C GLY A 183 -22.35 -52.44 -29.45
N HIS A 184 -21.27 -53.21 -29.65
CA HIS A 184 -21.32 -54.66 -29.90
C HIS A 184 -20.74 -55.52 -28.78
N ALA A 185 -20.16 -54.92 -27.73
CA ALA A 185 -19.61 -55.69 -26.62
C ALA A 185 -20.72 -56.29 -25.72
N SER A 186 -20.45 -57.47 -25.15
CA SER A 186 -21.30 -58.08 -24.12
C SER A 186 -21.01 -57.52 -22.73
N ASN A 187 -19.79 -57.06 -22.51
CA ASN A 187 -19.35 -56.39 -21.29
C ASN A 187 -18.26 -55.35 -21.63
N VAL A 188 -18.22 -54.26 -20.89
CA VAL A 188 -17.22 -53.20 -21.04
C VAL A 188 -16.66 -52.85 -19.67
N SER A 189 -15.33 -52.80 -19.58
CA SER A 189 -14.62 -52.40 -18.36
C SER A 189 -13.42 -51.50 -18.69
N GLY A 190 -12.86 -50.86 -17.66
CA GLY A 190 -11.70 -49.97 -17.80
C GLY A 190 -12.06 -48.50 -18.00
N LEU A 191 -11.02 -47.68 -18.12
CA LEU A 191 -11.09 -46.22 -18.27
C LEU A 191 -10.41 -45.81 -19.57
N PHE A 192 -10.95 -44.82 -20.26
CA PHE A 192 -10.41 -44.33 -21.52
C PHE A 192 -8.97 -43.79 -21.32
N PRO A 193 -7.99 -44.14 -22.18
CA PRO A 193 -8.11 -44.87 -23.45
C PRO A 193 -7.96 -46.41 -23.37
N ASN A 194 -7.83 -46.99 -22.17
CA ASN A 194 -7.55 -48.41 -21.95
C ASN A 194 -8.84 -49.24 -21.75
N CYS A 195 -9.81 -49.08 -22.65
CA CYS A 195 -11.08 -49.79 -22.58
C CYS A 195 -10.92 -51.28 -22.90
N GLN A 196 -11.59 -52.13 -22.13
CA GLN A 196 -11.68 -53.56 -22.36
C GLN A 196 -13.10 -53.91 -22.83
N CYS A 197 -13.20 -54.41 -24.06
CA CYS A 197 -14.45 -54.82 -24.68
C CYS A 197 -14.48 -56.35 -24.77
N THR A 198 -15.40 -56.99 -24.06
CA THR A 198 -15.60 -58.44 -24.20
C THR A 198 -16.63 -58.70 -25.28
N CYS A 199 -16.27 -59.45 -26.34
CA CYS A 199 -17.18 -59.80 -27.43
C CYS A 199 -18.02 -61.03 -27.08
N ARG A 200 -19.30 -61.04 -27.50
CA ARG A 200 -20.23 -62.13 -27.15
C ARG A 200 -19.99 -63.42 -27.93
N ASN A 201 -19.31 -63.38 -29.09
CA ASN A 201 -18.81 -64.53 -29.84
C ASN A 201 -17.60 -64.09 -30.70
N ALA A 202 -16.73 -65.03 -31.11
CA ALA A 202 -15.79 -64.82 -32.20
C ALA A 202 -16.55 -64.99 -33.53
N TRP A 203 -16.62 -63.95 -34.34
CA TRP A 203 -17.19 -63.98 -35.69
C TRP A 203 -16.06 -63.58 -36.63
#